data_AF-A0A6G3X6B1-F1
#
_entry.id   AF-A0A6G3X6B1-F1
#
_cell.length_a   1.000
_cell.length_b   1.000
_cell.length_c   1.000
_cell.angle_alpha   90.00
_cell.angle_beta   90.00
_cell.angle_gamma   90.00
#
_symmetry.space_group_name_H-M   'P 1'
#
loop_
_entity.id
_entity.type
_entity.pdbx_description
1 polymer ?
#
loop_
_entity_poly.entity_id
_entity_poly.type
_entity_poly.pdbx_seq_one_letter_code
_entity_poly.pdbx_strand_id
1 'polypeptide(L)'
;MRPDGDGAGRVVAGLPHWDRCAVMGVVNVTPDSFSDGGRWFDPAAAVKHGLDLVVEGADLVDVGGESTRPGASRVDEDEELRRVVPVVRELSAEGVLVSVDTM
;
A
#
# COMPACT_ATOMS: atom_id res chain seq x y z
N MET A 1 24.80 24.87 20.70
CA MET A 1 24.02 25.46 19.60
C MET A 1 23.27 24.32 18.93
N ARG A 2 21.99 24.14 19.25
CA ARG A 2 21.10 23.22 18.52
C ARG A 2 20.55 24.00 17.32
N PRO A 3 20.50 23.44 16.10
CA PRO A 3 19.69 24.03 15.06
C PRO A 3 18.27 23.53 15.28
N ASP A 4 17.48 24.33 16.00
CA ASP A 4 16.02 24.19 16.04
C ASP A 4 15.50 24.71 14.69
N GLY A 5 15.30 23.79 13.76
CA GLY A 5 14.57 24.01 12.52
C GLY A 5 13.26 23.26 12.63
N ASP A 6 12.25 23.89 13.23
CA ASP A 6 10.88 23.38 13.33
C ASP A 6 10.22 23.33 11.94
N GLY A 7 10.64 22.34 11.15
CA GLY A 7 9.90 21.80 10.01
C GLY A 7 9.06 20.61 10.45
N ALA A 8 8.60 20.58 11.70
CA ALA A 8 7.79 19.50 12.24
C ALA A 8 6.45 19.47 11.50
N GLY A 9 6.39 18.68 10.42
CA GLY A 9 5.15 18.26 9.80
C GLY A 9 4.20 17.78 10.89
N ARG A 10 2.90 18.00 10.69
CA ARG A 10 1.85 17.55 11.63
C ARG A 10 2.16 16.14 12.10
N VAL A 11 2.33 15.95 13.41
CA VAL A 11 2.37 14.63 14.02
C VAL A 11 0.98 14.02 13.85
N VAL A 12 0.87 13.04 12.96
CA VAL A 12 -0.36 12.27 12.77
C VAL A 12 -0.36 11.16 13.80
N ALA A 13 -1.38 11.13 14.67
CA ALA A 13 -1.52 10.08 15.67
C ALA A 13 -1.58 8.70 14.99
N GLY A 14 -0.73 7.78 15.45
CA GLY A 14 -0.66 6.41 14.91
C GLY A 14 0.41 6.17 13.86
N LEU A 15 1.03 7.22 13.29
CA LEU A 15 2.21 7.05 12.44
C LEU A 15 3.51 7.12 13.26
N PRO A 16 4.49 6.25 12.97
CA PRO A 16 5.78 6.32 13.63
C PRO A 16 6.53 7.60 13.22
N HIS A 17 7.46 8.04 14.07
CA HIS A 17 8.40 9.09 13.70
C HIS A 17 9.58 8.45 12.98
N TRP A 18 9.91 8.95 11.79
CA TRP A 18 11.08 8.50 11.04
C TRP A 18 12.19 9.54 11.13
N ASP A 19 13.40 9.11 11.49
CA ASP A 19 14.60 9.96 11.51
C ASP A 19 15.29 10.05 10.13
N ARG A 20 14.66 9.48 9.10
CA ARG A 20 15.06 9.48 7.69
C ARG A 20 13.82 9.67 6.80
N CYS A 21 14.03 9.85 5.50
CA CYS A 21 12.96 9.73 4.52
C CYS A 21 12.35 8.32 4.59
N ALA A 22 11.04 8.23 4.84
CA ALA A 22 10.30 6.98 4.80
C ALA A 22 10.05 6.55 3.35
N VAL A 23 10.14 5.25 3.10
CA VAL A 23 9.90 4.64 1.78
C VAL A 23 8.59 3.86 1.84
N MET A 24 7.68 4.17 0.94
CA MET A 24 6.41 3.50 0.78
C MET A 24 6.49 2.55 -0.42
N GLY A 25 6.31 1.25 -0.18
CA GLY A 25 6.21 0.25 -1.24
C GLY A 25 4.79 0.24 -1.82
N VAL A 26 4.64 0.10 -3.13
CA VAL A 26 3.33 0.18 -3.80
C VAL A 26 2.88 -1.20 -4.26
N VAL A 27 1.68 -1.61 -3.85
CA VAL A 27 1.03 -2.87 -4.24
C VAL A 27 -0.29 -2.55 -4.96
N ASN A 28 -0.26 -2.61 -6.29
CA ASN A 28 -1.44 -2.39 -7.12
C ASN A 28 -2.22 -3.67 -7.35
N VAL A 29 -3.40 -3.75 -6.77
CA VAL A 29 -4.25 -4.95 -6.74
C VAL A 29 -5.18 -4.98 -7.96
N THR A 30 -4.61 -4.80 -9.15
CA THR A 30 -5.36 -4.76 -10.42
C THR A 30 -5.17 -6.04 -11.23
N PRO A 31 -6.14 -6.43 -12.09
CA PRO A 31 -6.09 -7.70 -12.83
C PRO A 31 -4.85 -7.88 -13.72
N ASP A 32 -4.23 -6.78 -14.14
CA ASP A 32 -3.03 -6.70 -14.98
C ASP A 32 -1.70 -6.81 -14.21
N SER A 33 -1.71 -6.68 -12.88
CA SER A 33 -0.48 -6.59 -12.09
C SER A 33 0.08 -7.93 -11.60
N PHE A 34 -0.74 -8.99 -11.51
CA PHE A 34 -0.34 -10.22 -10.81
C PHE A 34 -0.79 -11.54 -11.47
N SER A 35 -1.14 -11.55 -12.76
CA SER A 35 -1.55 -12.79 -13.44
C SER A 35 -0.96 -12.96 -14.85
N ASP A 36 -0.47 -14.17 -15.16
CA ASP A 36 -0.08 -14.64 -16.51
C ASP A 36 -1.27 -14.75 -17.49
N GLY A 37 -2.39 -14.05 -17.25
CA GLY A 37 -3.61 -14.25 -18.05
C GLY A 37 -4.83 -13.41 -17.71
N GLY A 38 -4.70 -12.35 -16.91
CA GLY A 38 -5.68 -11.26 -16.74
C GLY A 38 -7.05 -11.62 -16.16
N ARG A 39 -7.26 -12.87 -15.70
CA ARG A 39 -8.61 -13.37 -15.38
C ARG A 39 -8.89 -13.65 -13.91
N TRP A 40 -7.87 -13.72 -13.06
CA TRP A 40 -8.06 -13.96 -11.64
C TRP A 40 -7.06 -13.14 -10.83
N PHE A 41 -7.59 -12.27 -9.98
CA PHE A 41 -6.82 -11.61 -8.94
C PHE A 41 -6.40 -12.66 -7.90
N ASP A 42 -5.11 -12.72 -7.56
CA ASP A 42 -4.58 -13.56 -6.49
C ASP A 42 -4.12 -12.69 -5.31
N PRO A 43 -4.89 -12.63 -4.21
CA PRO A 43 -4.49 -11.92 -3.00
C PRO A 43 -3.16 -12.41 -2.42
N ALA A 44 -2.83 -13.69 -2.55
CA ALA A 44 -1.61 -14.24 -1.98
C ALA A 44 -0.36 -13.68 -2.68
N ALA A 45 -0.42 -13.49 -4.00
CA ALA A 45 0.65 -12.86 -4.75
C ALA A 45 0.87 -11.40 -4.33
N ALA A 46 -0.22 -10.64 -4.12
CA ALA A 46 -0.14 -9.26 -3.66
C ALA A 46 0.42 -9.15 -2.23
N VAL A 47 -0.01 -10.04 -1.33
CA VAL A 47 0.54 -10.12 0.04
C VAL A 47 2.02 -10.46 0.01
N LYS A 48 2.42 -11.47 -0.76
CA LYS A 48 3.83 -11.84 -0.90
C LYS A 48 4.66 -10.66 -1.41
N HIS A 49 4.17 -9.95 -2.43
CA HIS A 49 4.86 -8.78 -2.95
C HIS A 49 5.00 -7.67 -1.90
N GLY A 50 3.95 -7.39 -1.13
CA GLY A 50 4.02 -6.44 -0.01
C GLY A 50 5.06 -6.82 1.04
N LEU A 51 5.15 -8.11 1.40
CA LEU A 51 6.17 -8.60 2.33
C LEU A 51 7.59 -8.50 1.74
N ASP A 52 7.76 -8.82 0.45
CA ASP A 52 9.06 -8.69 -0.24
C ASP A 52 9.53 -7.22 -0.21
N LEU A 53 8.63 -6.25 -0.45
CA LEU A 53 8.95 -4.81 -0.38
C LEU A 53 9.42 -4.39 1.03
N VAL A 54 8.80 -4.93 2.08
CA VAL A 54 9.23 -4.68 3.46
C VAL A 54 10.64 -5.25 3.70
N VAL A 55 10.91 -6.46 3.21
CA VAL A 55 12.26 -7.08 3.26
C VAL A 55 13.30 -6.24 2.51
N GLU A 56 12.91 -5.60 1.40
CA GLU A 56 13.75 -4.68 0.62
C GLU A 56 13.95 -3.31 1.28
N GLY A 57 13.21 -3.00 2.35
CA GLY A 57 13.40 -1.80 3.17
C GLY A 57 12.27 -0.77 3.12
N ALA A 58 11.10 -1.13 2.57
CA ALA A 58 9.91 -0.29 2.69
C ALA A 58 9.48 -0.15 4.15
N ASP A 59 9.21 1.08 4.58
CA ASP A 59 8.73 1.40 5.93
C ASP A 59 7.22 1.19 6.08
N LEU A 60 6.50 1.21 4.97
CA LEU A 60 5.07 0.95 4.86
C LEU A 60 4.70 0.48 3.46
N VAL A 61 3.53 -0.13 3.33
CA VAL A 61 2.98 -0.61 2.06
C VAL A 61 1.68 0.13 1.73
N ASP A 62 1.57 0.61 0.51
CA ASP A 62 0.40 1.28 -0.04
C ASP A 62 -0.36 0.34 -0.97
N VAL A 63 -1.61 0.04 -0.61
CA VAL A 63 -2.44 -0.95 -1.30
C VAL A 63 -3.58 -0.22 -2.01
N GLY A 64 -3.61 -0.30 -3.35
CA GLY A 64 -4.65 0.30 -4.19
C GLY A 64 -5.38 -0.75 -5.02
N GLY A 65 -6.72 -0.74 -5.00
CA GLY A 65 -7.56 -1.65 -5.79
C GLY A 65 -7.98 -1.11 -7.16
N GLU A 66 -7.77 0.19 -7.36
CA GLU A 66 -8.08 0.92 -8.58
C GLU A 66 -6.82 1.23 -9.39
N SER A 67 -6.94 1.23 -10.72
CA SER A 67 -5.90 1.82 -11.56
C SER A 67 -6.11 3.33 -11.65
N THR A 68 -5.13 4.11 -11.19
CA THR A 68 -5.13 5.58 -11.36
C THR A 68 -4.64 6.02 -12.75
N ARG A 69 -4.49 5.09 -13.70
CA ARG A 69 -4.04 5.39 -15.07
C ARG A 69 -5.10 6.20 -15.83
N PRO A 70 -4.70 7.21 -16.64
CA PRO A 70 -5.63 7.99 -17.44
C PRO A 70 -6.50 7.09 -18.34
N GLY A 71 -7.83 7.16 -18.18
CA GLY A 71 -8.78 6.37 -18.96
C GLY A 71 -9.20 5.04 -18.34
N ALA A 72 -8.70 4.68 -17.15
CA ALA A 72 -9.25 3.57 -16.39
C ALA A 72 -10.71 3.84 -16.00
N SER A 73 -11.58 2.85 -16.19
CA SER A 73 -12.95 2.91 -15.68
C SER A 73 -12.88 2.84 -14.16
N ARG A 74 -13.60 3.72 -13.45
CA ARG A 74 -13.74 3.62 -11.99
C ARG A 74 -14.24 2.22 -11.64
N VAL A 75 -13.61 1.62 -10.64
CA VAL A 75 -14.03 0.32 -10.14
C VAL A 75 -15.24 0.56 -9.24
N ASP A 76 -16.14 -0.41 -9.18
CA ASP A 76 -17.25 -0.37 -8.22
C ASP A 76 -16.67 -0.54 -6.80
N GLU A 77 -17.18 0.19 -5.80
CA GLU A 77 -16.69 0.14 -4.41
C GLU A 77 -16.63 -1.30 -3.89
N ASP A 78 -17.64 -2.13 -4.18
CA ASP A 78 -17.67 -3.52 -3.72
C ASP A 78 -16.54 -4.34 -4.38
N GLU A 79 -16.15 -4.00 -5.60
CA GLU A 79 -15.05 -4.66 -6.31
C GLU A 79 -13.68 -4.20 -5.78
N GLU A 80 -13.52 -2.92 -5.47
CA GLU A 80 -12.31 -2.42 -4.82
C GLU A 80 -12.13 -3.07 -3.45
N LEU A 81 -13.19 -3.14 -2.63
CA LEU A 81 -13.18 -3.81 -1.34
C LEU A 81 -12.82 -5.30 -1.46
N ARG A 82 -13.39 -6.01 -2.45
CA ARG A 82 -13.04 -7.42 -2.71
C ARG A 82 -11.55 -7.63 -3.00
N ARG A 83 -10.89 -6.64 -3.59
CA ARG A 83 -9.47 -6.68 -3.94
C ARG A 83 -8.58 -6.31 -2.74
N VAL A 84 -8.85 -5.16 -2.13
CA VAL A 84 -7.97 -4.55 -1.13
C VAL A 84 -8.10 -5.22 0.24
N VAL A 85 -9.32 -5.55 0.69
CA VAL A 85 -9.55 -6.02 2.07
C VAL A 85 -8.75 -7.28 2.42
N PRO A 86 -8.69 -8.33 1.58
CA PRO A 86 -7.87 -9.51 1.89
C PRO A 86 -6.39 -9.18 2.05
N VAL A 87 -5.84 -8.32 1.18
CA VAL A 87 -4.42 -7.95 1.20
C VAL A 87 -4.09 -7.13 2.45
N VAL A 88 -4.91 -6.11 2.75
CA VAL A 88 -4.73 -5.26 3.93
C VAL A 88 -4.80 -6.08 5.22
N ARG A 89 -5.75 -7.03 5.31
CA ARG A 89 -5.91 -7.89 6.49
C ARG A 89 -4.66 -8.72 6.76
N GLU A 90 -4.15 -9.41 5.75
CA GLU A 90 -2.98 -10.29 5.91
C GLU A 90 -1.71 -9.48 6.19
N LEU A 91 -1.45 -8.39 5.44
CA LEU A 91 -0.29 -7.52 5.70
C LEU A 91 -0.33 -6.92 7.11
N SER A 92 -1.50 -6.48 7.57
CA SER A 92 -1.66 -5.95 8.92
C SER A 92 -1.45 -7.03 10.00
N ALA A 93 -1.89 -8.27 9.74
CA ALA A 93 -1.67 -9.39 10.65
C ALA A 93 -0.19 -9.76 10.80
N GLU A 94 0.60 -9.57 9.74
CA GLU A 94 2.07 -9.70 9.75
C GLU A 94 2.80 -8.48 10.36
N GLY A 95 2.05 -7.47 10.83
CA GLY A 95 2.60 -6.29 11.48
C GLY A 95 3.13 -5.21 10.54
N VAL A 96 2.80 -5.29 9.25
CA VAL A 96 3.15 -4.25 8.26
C VAL A 96 2.29 -3.01 8.49
N LEU A 97 2.89 -1.82 8.46
CA LEU A 97 2.15 -0.57 8.42
C LEU A 97 1.55 -0.39 7.02
N VAL A 98 0.22 -0.31 6.93
CA VAL A 98 -0.50 -0.28 5.65
C VAL A 98 -1.16 1.08 5.44
N SER A 99 -0.94 1.65 4.26
CA SER A 99 -1.71 2.72 3.65
C SER A 99 -2.71 2.11 2.65
N VAL A 100 -3.89 2.71 2.54
CA VAL A 100 -4.90 2.32 1.55
C VAL A 100 -5.08 3.49 0.59
N ASP A 101 -4.74 3.27 -0.68
CA ASP A 101 -4.95 4.24 -1.77
C ASP A 101 -6.35 4.04 -2.37
N THR A 102 -7.25 4.99 -2.04
CA THR A 102 -8.68 4.96 -2.38
C THR A 102 -9.21 6.41 -2.52
N MET A 103 -10.41 6.60 -3.10
CA MET A 103 -11.01 7.92 -3.41
C MET A 103 -12.26 8.28 -2.60
#